data_AF-A0A6N6VP94-F1
#
_entry.id   AF-A0A6N6VP94-F1
#
_cell.length_a   1.000
_cell.length_b   1.000
_cell.length_c   1.000
_cell.angle_alpha   90.00
_cell.angle_beta   90.00
_cell.angle_gamma   90.00
#
_symmetry.space_group_name_H-M   'P 1'
#
loop_
_entity.id
_entity.type
_entity.pdbx_description
1 polymer ?
#
loop_
_entity_poly.entity_id
_entity_poly.type
_entity_poly.pdbx_seq_one_letter_code
_entity_poly.pdbx_strand_id
1 'polypeptide(L)'
;MSTPSFYQIIYDAIDSNIKKIHTAMPAIVKSYDEKLQKISVQPCFMDKEIDVITGLEIPRPLPVIQSVPVLFPRTKLSYIHFPIDIGDYVLLIFLERSIDNYTQTGGLVESDSNYKHELSDCVALAGFYPFSQPMLGVNKKALQIVNSLSEIKLTDDGKIYLSNRGAVSTEAKLPDEPLVLGNILVEFANKLIESIDKIADALQKNIGVGNLGAPVTASPSLITELKKIQIDLKENKIIYLDNNETNINSNHFFGEK
;
A
#
# COMPACT_ATOMS: atom_id res chain seq x y z
N MET A 1 -8.63 49.16 -35.23
CA MET A 1 -9.28 47.87 -34.92
C MET A 1 -10.58 47.81 -35.70
N SER A 2 -10.78 46.78 -36.53
CA SER A 2 -12.07 46.58 -37.20
C SER A 2 -13.13 46.29 -36.13
N THR A 3 -14.31 46.90 -36.22
CA THR A 3 -15.42 46.59 -35.31
C THR A 3 -15.71 45.09 -35.37
N PRO A 4 -15.72 44.37 -34.24
CA PRO A 4 -16.05 42.95 -34.25
C PRO A 4 -17.47 42.76 -34.75
N SER A 5 -17.68 41.75 -35.60
CA SER A 5 -19.02 41.39 -36.06
C SER A 5 -19.81 40.75 -34.91
N PHE A 6 -21.15 40.75 -35.00
CA PHE A 6 -22.01 40.10 -34.00
C PHE A 6 -21.67 38.60 -33.81
N TYR A 7 -21.34 37.93 -34.91
CA TYR A 7 -20.82 36.57 -34.89
C TYR A 7 -19.53 36.49 -34.07
N GLN A 8 -18.57 37.37 -34.30
CA GLN A 8 -17.29 37.36 -33.58
C GLN A 8 -17.50 37.51 -32.06
N ILE A 9 -18.40 38.40 -31.64
CA ILE A 9 -18.72 38.61 -30.22
C ILE A 9 -19.29 37.33 -29.58
N ILE A 10 -20.21 36.64 -30.27
CA ILE A 10 -20.77 35.38 -29.76
C ILE A 10 -19.68 34.31 -29.66
N TYR A 11 -18.83 34.18 -30.68
CA TYR A 11 -17.73 33.22 -30.68
C TYR A 11 -16.75 33.49 -29.56
N ASP A 12 -16.32 34.74 -29.39
CA ASP A 12 -15.40 35.14 -28.33
C ASP A 12 -16.01 34.91 -26.93
N ALA A 13 -17.31 35.14 -26.76
CA ALA A 13 -18.02 34.87 -25.52
C ALA A 13 -18.09 33.36 -25.20
N ILE A 14 -18.38 32.52 -26.20
CA ILE A 14 -18.40 31.06 -26.02
C ILE A 14 -16.99 30.55 -25.71
N ASP A 15 -15.99 30.96 -26.48
CA ASP A 15 -14.59 30.58 -26.30
C ASP A 15 -14.07 31.01 -24.92
N SER A 16 -14.42 32.22 -24.47
CA SER A 16 -14.07 32.70 -23.13
C SER A 16 -14.72 31.89 -22.01
N ASN A 17 -15.94 31.37 -22.19
CA ASN A 17 -16.59 30.52 -21.19
C ASN A 17 -15.95 29.13 -21.17
N ILE A 18 -15.65 28.56 -22.35
CA ILE A 18 -15.00 27.25 -22.45
C ILE A 18 -13.62 27.26 -21.77
N LYS A 19 -12.84 28.33 -21.92
CA LYS A 19 -11.53 28.50 -21.25
C LYS A 19 -11.60 28.46 -19.73
N LYS A 20 -12.75 28.78 -19.12
CA LYS A 20 -12.96 28.76 -17.67
C LYS A 20 -13.44 27.42 -17.13
N ILE A 21 -13.73 26.46 -18.01
CA ILE A 21 -14.18 25.13 -17.58
C ILE A 21 -12.96 24.31 -17.21
N HIS A 22 -12.75 24.12 -15.90
CA HIS A 22 -11.72 23.23 -15.40
C HIS A 22 -12.22 21.78 -15.38
N THR A 23 -11.40 20.85 -15.89
CA THR A 23 -11.76 19.43 -16.03
C THR A 23 -10.81 18.54 -15.24
N ALA A 24 -9.53 18.54 -15.59
CA ALA A 24 -8.47 17.92 -14.81
C ALA A 24 -7.12 18.61 -15.09
N MET A 25 -6.22 18.63 -14.10
CA MET A 25 -4.87 19.15 -14.29
C MET A 25 -3.84 18.51 -13.34
N PRO A 26 -2.58 18.34 -13.76
CA PRO A 26 -1.51 17.91 -12.87
C PRO A 26 -1.18 18.99 -11.83
N ALA A 27 -0.83 18.57 -10.62
CA ALA A 27 -0.40 19.44 -9.54
C ALA A 27 0.69 18.78 -8.68
N ILE A 28 1.42 19.60 -7.93
CA ILE A 28 2.46 19.19 -6.99
C ILE A 28 1.98 19.43 -5.57
N VAL A 29 2.15 18.43 -4.69
CA VAL A 29 1.83 18.54 -3.26
C VAL A 29 2.77 19.53 -2.57
N LYS A 30 2.18 20.48 -1.84
CA LYS A 30 2.89 21.47 -1.01
C LYS A 30 2.83 21.18 0.48
N SER A 31 1.74 20.56 0.93
CA SER A 31 1.56 20.09 2.31
C SER A 31 0.50 18.99 2.37
N TYR A 32 0.58 18.16 3.41
CA TYR A 32 -0.36 17.05 3.64
C TYR A 32 -0.79 17.00 5.12
N ASP A 33 -2.09 16.88 5.36
CA ASP A 33 -2.69 16.55 6.65
C ASP A 33 -3.17 15.09 6.64
N GLU A 34 -2.41 14.24 7.33
CA GLU A 34 -2.64 12.78 7.42
C GLU A 34 -3.96 12.41 8.11
N LYS A 35 -4.45 13.25 9.04
CA LYS A 35 -5.65 12.92 9.83
C LYS A 35 -6.91 13.11 9.02
N LEU A 36 -6.91 14.16 8.20
CA LEU A 36 -8.06 14.52 7.37
C LEU A 36 -7.92 14.06 5.92
N GLN A 37 -6.76 13.54 5.52
CA GLN A 37 -6.42 13.16 4.15
C GLN A 37 -6.62 14.33 3.17
N LYS A 38 -6.11 15.50 3.57
CA LYS A 38 -6.20 16.75 2.81
C LYS A 38 -4.82 17.24 2.42
N ILE A 39 -4.71 17.80 1.22
CA ILE A 39 -3.47 18.37 0.71
C ILE A 39 -3.66 19.81 0.27
N SER A 40 -2.57 20.56 0.27
CA SER A 40 -2.47 21.81 -0.48
C SER A 40 -1.60 21.57 -1.69
N VAL A 41 -2.03 22.05 -2.85
CA VAL A 41 -1.46 21.70 -4.15
C VAL A 41 -1.19 22.92 -5.00
N GLN A 42 -0.08 22.90 -5.71
CA GLN A 42 0.26 23.88 -6.73
C GLN A 42 -0.01 23.26 -8.11
N PRO A 43 -1.00 23.76 -8.88
CA PRO A 43 -1.15 23.38 -10.27
C PRO A 43 0.13 23.58 -11.07
N CYS A 44 0.44 22.64 -11.97
CA CYS A 44 1.67 22.67 -12.77
C CYS A 44 1.59 23.61 -13.98
N PHE A 45 0.39 23.98 -14.41
CA PHE A 45 0.20 24.92 -15.52
C PHE A 45 0.25 26.37 -15.05
N MET A 46 0.81 27.22 -15.91
CA MET A 46 0.82 28.67 -15.75
C MET A 46 -0.26 29.28 -16.62
N ASP A 47 -0.92 30.30 -16.11
CA ASP A 47 -1.81 31.14 -16.91
C ASP A 47 -1.03 32.28 -17.57
N LYS A 48 -1.55 32.84 -18.64
CA LYS A 48 -0.95 33.98 -19.33
C LYS A 48 -1.74 35.24 -18.99
N GLU A 49 -1.16 36.09 -18.15
CA GLU A 49 -1.73 37.39 -17.84
C GLU A 49 -1.08 38.47 -18.71
N ILE A 50 -1.89 39.42 -19.21
CA ILE A 50 -1.38 40.60 -19.90
C ILE A 50 -0.92 41.60 -18.85
N ASP A 51 0.37 41.94 -18.89
CA ASP A 51 0.92 42.99 -18.06
C ASP A 51 0.30 44.34 -18.42
N VAL A 52 -0.33 44.98 -17.43
CA VAL A 52 -1.01 46.28 -17.57
C VAL A 52 -0.04 47.40 -17.97
N ILE A 53 1.25 47.26 -17.64
CA ILE A 53 2.27 48.28 -17.91
C ILE A 53 2.95 48.05 -19.26
N THR A 54 3.31 46.80 -19.58
CA THR A 54 4.10 46.48 -20.78
C THR A 54 3.27 45.97 -21.95
N GLY A 55 2.01 45.57 -21.72
CA GLY A 55 1.13 44.99 -22.72
C GLY A 55 1.56 43.58 -23.20
N LEU A 56 2.54 42.97 -22.54
CA LEU A 56 3.07 41.65 -22.90
C LEU A 56 2.38 40.55 -22.11
N GLU A 57 2.22 39.37 -22.73
CA GLU A 57 1.78 38.16 -22.04
C GLU A 57 2.90 37.63 -21.14
N ILE A 58 2.69 37.62 -19.83
CA ILE A 58 3.63 37.08 -18.85
C ILE A 58 3.03 35.80 -18.25
N PRO A 59 3.76 34.67 -18.26
CA PRO A 59 3.30 33.45 -17.61
C PRO A 59 3.32 33.64 -16.09
N ARG A 60 2.20 33.32 -15.42
CA ARG A 60 2.05 33.36 -13.96
C ARG A 60 1.53 32.03 -13.44
N PRO A 61 2.04 31.55 -12.29
CA PRO A 61 1.53 30.32 -11.70
C PRO A 61 0.08 30.52 -11.25
N LEU A 62 -0.73 29.49 -11.42
CA LEU A 62 -2.05 29.42 -10.80
C LEU A 62 -1.92 29.44 -9.26
N PRO A 63 -2.96 29.90 -8.53
CA PRO A 63 -2.93 29.93 -7.08
C PRO A 63 -2.81 28.51 -6.49
N VAL A 64 -2.20 28.43 -5.30
CA VAL A 64 -2.19 27.17 -4.53
C VAL A 64 -3.60 26.89 -4.04
N ILE A 65 -4.11 25.69 -4.35
CA ILE A 65 -5.42 25.24 -3.90
C ILE A 65 -5.25 24.54 -2.56
N GLN A 66 -6.02 24.95 -1.57
CA GLN A 66 -5.95 24.47 -0.19
C GLN A 66 -7.04 23.44 0.09
N SER A 67 -6.84 22.61 1.11
CA SER A 67 -7.89 21.70 1.63
C SER A 67 -8.44 20.70 0.60
N VAL A 68 -7.65 20.32 -0.39
CA VAL A 68 -8.05 19.38 -1.44
C VAL A 68 -8.07 17.96 -0.86
N PRO A 69 -9.20 17.23 -0.89
CA PRO A 69 -9.26 15.87 -0.42
C PRO A 69 -8.53 14.92 -1.38
N VAL A 70 -7.83 13.93 -0.82
CA VAL A 70 -7.15 12.91 -1.62
C VAL A 70 -8.01 11.66 -1.77
N LEU A 71 -8.14 11.19 -3.01
CA LEU A 71 -8.86 9.97 -3.35
C LEU A 71 -7.96 8.75 -3.16
N PHE A 72 -8.40 7.87 -2.26
CA PHE A 72 -7.85 6.54 -2.09
C PHE A 72 -8.90 5.49 -2.43
N PRO A 73 -8.52 4.33 -3.00
CA PRO A 73 -9.42 3.20 -3.15
C PRO A 73 -9.87 2.74 -1.75
N ARG A 74 -11.13 3.03 -1.38
CA ARG A 74 -11.67 2.68 -0.07
C ARG A 74 -13.16 2.39 -0.09
N THR A 75 -13.57 1.62 0.91
CA THR A 75 -14.96 1.46 1.37
C THR A 75 -15.04 1.90 2.83
N LYS A 76 -16.15 1.58 3.49
CA LYS A 76 -16.30 1.80 4.93
C LYS A 76 -15.31 0.98 5.78
N LEU A 77 -14.97 -0.24 5.34
CA LEU A 77 -14.21 -1.21 6.15
C LEU A 77 -12.79 -1.47 5.62
N SER A 78 -12.52 -1.15 4.35
CA SER A 78 -11.25 -1.51 3.71
C SER A 78 -10.73 -0.34 2.90
N TYR A 79 -9.42 -0.13 2.88
CA TYR A 79 -8.80 0.94 2.11
C TYR A 79 -7.37 0.57 1.72
N ILE A 80 -6.89 1.18 0.64
CA ILE A 80 -5.47 1.20 0.26
C ILE A 80 -4.98 2.63 0.46
N HIS A 81 -4.16 2.84 1.49
CA HIS A 81 -3.59 4.14 1.80
C HIS A 81 -2.15 4.22 1.26
N PHE A 82 -1.84 5.34 0.60
CA PHE A 82 -0.47 5.65 0.20
C PHE A 82 0.06 6.79 1.07
N PRO A 83 1.29 6.69 1.60
CA PRO A 83 1.92 7.81 2.30
C PRO A 83 2.25 8.90 1.27
N ILE A 84 1.63 10.07 1.41
CA ILE A 84 1.86 11.22 0.55
C ILE A 84 2.90 12.13 1.20
N ASP A 85 3.83 12.62 0.40
CA ASP A 85 4.82 13.60 0.84
C ASP A 85 4.84 14.86 -0.04
N ILE A 86 5.49 15.90 0.47
CA ILE A 86 5.71 17.15 -0.25
C ILE A 86 6.55 16.86 -1.50
N GLY A 87 6.08 17.37 -2.65
CA GLY A 87 6.74 17.14 -3.94
C GLY A 87 6.14 16.00 -4.75
N ASP A 88 5.25 15.18 -4.18
CA ASP A 88 4.51 14.18 -4.94
C ASP A 88 3.64 14.83 -6.02
N TYR A 89 3.45 14.11 -7.13
CA TYR A 89 2.59 14.54 -8.22
C TYR A 89 1.21 13.88 -8.16
N VAL A 90 0.17 14.71 -8.31
CA VAL A 90 -1.24 14.31 -8.28
C VAL A 90 -1.97 14.83 -9.50
N LEU A 91 -3.05 14.15 -9.89
CA LEU A 91 -4.02 14.64 -10.86
C LEU A 91 -5.18 15.27 -10.10
N LEU A 92 -5.43 16.56 -10.32
CA LEU A 92 -6.64 17.23 -9.86
C LEU A 92 -7.78 16.91 -10.82
N ILE A 93 -8.92 16.55 -10.27
CA ILE A 93 -10.17 16.35 -11.01
C ILE A 93 -11.16 17.37 -10.46
N PHE A 94 -11.65 18.25 -11.32
CA PHE A 94 -12.58 19.30 -10.94
C PHE A 94 -14.02 18.80 -10.98
N LEU A 95 -14.80 19.22 -10.01
CA LEU A 95 -16.18 18.78 -9.86
C LEU A 95 -17.13 19.77 -10.52
N GLU A 96 -18.31 19.28 -10.91
CA GLU A 96 -19.34 20.13 -11.53
C GLU A 96 -19.85 21.21 -10.57
N ARG A 97 -19.83 20.94 -9.26
CA ARG A 97 -20.41 21.77 -8.20
C ARG A 97 -19.45 21.88 -7.02
N SER A 98 -19.73 22.86 -6.16
CA SER A 98 -19.04 23.07 -4.89
C SER A 98 -19.00 21.78 -4.08
N ILE A 99 -17.81 21.44 -3.59
CA ILE A 99 -17.57 20.26 -2.75
C ILE A 99 -17.59 20.58 -1.26
N ASP A 100 -17.65 21.85 -0.88
CA ASP A 100 -17.44 22.31 0.49
C ASP A 100 -18.39 21.64 1.49
N ASN A 101 -19.69 21.66 1.21
CA ASN A 101 -20.68 21.00 2.07
C ASN A 101 -20.49 19.49 2.13
N TYR A 102 -20.15 18.85 1.00
CA TYR A 102 -19.95 17.41 0.93
C TYR A 102 -18.74 16.96 1.74
N THR A 103 -17.62 17.65 1.64
CA THR A 103 -16.39 17.30 2.38
C THR A 103 -16.53 17.44 3.88
N GLN A 104 -17.46 18.28 4.36
CA GLN A 104 -17.70 18.48 5.79
C GLN A 104 -18.73 17.51 6.38
N THR A 105 -19.82 17.25 5.65
CA THR A 105 -20.99 16.52 6.20
C THR A 105 -21.16 15.12 5.61
N GLY A 106 -20.74 14.92 4.36
CA GLY A 106 -21.03 13.73 3.58
C GLY A 106 -22.53 13.54 3.29
N GLY A 107 -22.84 12.49 2.52
CA GLY A 107 -24.23 12.16 2.18
C GLY A 107 -24.86 13.08 1.14
N LEU A 108 -26.18 13.29 1.23
CA LEU A 108 -26.93 14.19 0.36
C LEU A 108 -26.79 15.63 0.86
N VAL A 109 -26.18 16.49 0.04
CA VAL A 109 -25.93 17.89 0.37
C VAL A 109 -26.42 18.80 -0.74
N GLU A 110 -26.87 20.00 -0.37
CA GLU A 110 -27.12 21.08 -1.33
C GLU A 110 -25.81 21.82 -1.61
N SER A 111 -25.62 22.25 -2.85
CA SER A 111 -24.49 23.12 -3.22
C SER A 111 -24.76 24.52 -2.68
N ASP A 112 -23.83 25.07 -1.90
CA ASP A 112 -23.89 26.45 -1.39
C ASP A 112 -23.60 27.49 -2.47
N SER A 113 -22.84 27.11 -3.49
CA SER A 113 -22.42 27.97 -4.59
C SER A 113 -23.14 27.64 -5.91
N ASN A 114 -23.31 28.68 -6.73
CA ASN A 114 -23.80 28.59 -8.10
C ASN A 114 -22.67 28.37 -9.12
N TYR A 115 -21.40 28.46 -8.70
CA TYR A 115 -20.26 28.22 -9.56
C TYR A 115 -20.25 26.77 -10.05
N LYS A 116 -19.66 26.57 -11.24
CA LYS A 116 -19.50 25.26 -11.86
C LYS A 116 -18.08 25.12 -12.37
N HIS A 117 -17.48 23.94 -12.21
CA HIS A 117 -16.14 23.65 -12.71
C HIS A 117 -15.09 24.66 -12.22
N GLU A 118 -15.20 25.11 -10.97
CA GLU A 118 -14.30 26.10 -10.38
C GLU A 118 -12.96 25.47 -10.00
N LEU A 119 -11.90 26.29 -10.00
CA LEU A 119 -10.54 25.86 -9.68
C LEU A 119 -10.39 25.37 -8.22
N SER A 120 -11.18 25.88 -7.28
CA SER A 120 -11.15 25.43 -5.88
C SER A 120 -11.81 24.05 -5.68
N ASP A 121 -12.79 23.72 -6.52
CA ASP A 121 -13.63 22.54 -6.38
C ASP A 121 -13.00 21.33 -7.06
N CYS A 122 -12.00 20.76 -6.40
CA CYS A 122 -11.29 19.60 -6.91
C CYS A 122 -11.02 18.54 -5.86
N VAL A 123 -10.71 17.35 -6.37
CA VAL A 123 -10.19 16.21 -5.62
C VAL A 123 -8.87 15.79 -6.24
N ALA A 124 -7.96 15.24 -5.45
CA ALA A 124 -6.65 14.81 -5.92
C ALA A 124 -6.56 13.28 -6.04
N LEU A 125 -6.08 12.80 -7.18
CA LEU A 125 -5.72 11.41 -7.40
C LEU A 125 -4.18 11.29 -7.37
N ALA A 126 -3.65 10.53 -6.42
CA ALA A 126 -2.21 10.34 -6.28
C ALA A 126 -1.63 9.45 -7.39
N GLY A 127 -0.37 9.74 -7.79
CA GLY A 127 0.39 8.88 -8.72
C GLY A 127 0.51 9.38 -10.16
N PHE A 128 0.15 10.65 -10.43
CA PHE A 128 0.24 11.23 -11.79
C PHE A 128 1.62 11.83 -12.07
N TYR A 129 2.64 10.99 -12.09
CA TYR A 129 4.04 11.39 -12.26
C TYR A 129 4.42 11.69 -13.73
N PRO A 130 5.30 12.68 -13.98
CA PRO A 130 5.80 12.94 -15.32
C PRO A 130 6.75 11.83 -15.79
N PHE A 131 6.90 11.67 -17.11
CA PHE A 131 7.82 10.68 -17.69
C PHE A 131 9.30 10.89 -17.33
N SER A 132 9.66 12.07 -16.83
CA SER A 132 11.00 12.34 -16.27
C SER A 132 11.25 11.64 -14.94
N GLN A 133 10.19 11.19 -14.25
CA GLN A 133 10.25 10.46 -12.98
C GLN A 133 9.39 9.19 -13.07
N PRO A 134 9.78 8.22 -13.91
CA PRO A 134 9.02 6.98 -14.06
C PRO A 134 9.14 6.12 -12.80
N MET A 135 8.15 5.25 -12.59
CA MET A 135 8.26 4.18 -11.60
C MET A 135 9.48 3.29 -11.90
N LEU A 136 10.31 3.07 -10.89
CA LEU A 136 11.50 2.24 -10.99
C LEU A 136 11.20 0.81 -10.52
N GLY A 137 11.87 -0.19 -11.10
CA GLY A 137 11.76 -1.59 -10.66
C GLY A 137 10.48 -2.31 -11.07
N VAL A 138 9.74 -1.79 -12.06
CA VAL A 138 8.51 -2.40 -12.56
C VAL A 138 8.80 -3.70 -13.30
N ASN A 139 8.10 -4.77 -12.93
CA ASN A 139 8.10 -6.06 -13.59
C ASN A 139 6.88 -6.19 -14.51
N LYS A 140 7.12 -6.45 -15.80
CA LYS A 140 6.08 -6.55 -16.82
C LYS A 140 5.09 -7.70 -16.63
N LYS A 141 5.45 -8.72 -15.84
CA LYS A 141 4.68 -9.96 -15.65
C LYS A 141 4.19 -10.17 -14.21
N ALA A 142 4.30 -9.14 -13.38
CA ALA A 142 3.94 -9.26 -11.98
C ALA A 142 3.08 -8.09 -11.52
N LEU A 143 2.11 -8.39 -10.66
CA LEU A 143 1.49 -7.39 -9.81
C LEU A 143 2.44 -7.11 -8.64
N GLN A 144 2.77 -5.83 -8.42
CA GLN A 144 3.70 -5.40 -7.39
C GLN A 144 3.05 -4.35 -6.49
N ILE A 145 3.18 -4.54 -5.17
CA ILE A 145 2.91 -3.54 -4.14
C ILE A 145 4.25 -3.26 -3.47
N VAL A 146 4.76 -2.04 -3.66
CA VAL A 146 6.09 -1.64 -3.19
C VAL A 146 5.97 -0.45 -2.26
N ASN A 147 6.57 -0.55 -1.09
CA ASN A 147 6.77 0.56 -0.17
C ASN A 147 8.25 0.65 0.21
N SER A 148 9.01 1.40 -0.59
CA SER A 148 10.45 1.61 -0.42
C SER A 148 11.25 0.29 -0.31
N LEU A 149 11.49 -0.19 0.91
CA LEU A 149 12.30 -1.38 1.21
C LEU A 149 11.50 -2.69 1.23
N SER A 150 10.17 -2.61 1.21
CA SER A 150 9.26 -3.76 1.27
C SER A 150 8.50 -3.94 -0.03
N GLU A 151 8.38 -5.19 -0.50
CA GLU A 151 7.65 -5.55 -1.72
C GLU A 151 6.82 -6.83 -1.51
N ILE A 152 5.56 -6.77 -1.95
CA ILE A 152 4.71 -7.93 -2.22
C ILE A 152 4.58 -8.05 -3.75
N LYS A 153 4.92 -9.21 -4.29
CA LYS A 153 4.91 -9.44 -5.75
C LYS A 153 4.24 -10.76 -6.09
N LEU A 154 3.24 -10.70 -6.97
CA LEU A 154 2.50 -11.86 -7.48
C LEU A 154 2.80 -11.99 -8.98
N THR A 155 3.37 -13.12 -9.39
CA THR A 155 3.75 -13.38 -10.78
C THR A 155 2.70 -14.20 -11.52
N ASP A 156 2.69 -14.12 -12.85
CA ASP A 156 1.79 -14.87 -13.74
C ASP A 156 1.96 -16.41 -13.66
N ASP A 157 3.08 -16.89 -13.13
CA ASP A 157 3.35 -18.31 -12.87
C ASP A 157 2.84 -18.82 -11.51
N GLY A 158 2.04 -18.02 -10.78
CA GLY A 158 1.38 -18.41 -9.53
C GLY A 158 2.24 -18.28 -8.28
N LYS A 159 3.44 -17.69 -8.37
CA LYS A 159 4.31 -17.47 -7.21
C LYS A 159 3.99 -16.14 -6.52
N ILE A 160 4.06 -16.15 -5.19
CA ILE A 160 3.92 -14.97 -4.34
C ILE A 160 5.25 -14.75 -3.62
N TYR A 161 5.81 -13.55 -3.76
CA TYR A 161 7.04 -13.13 -3.11
C TYR A 161 6.73 -12.06 -2.07
N LEU A 162 7.18 -12.30 -0.84
CA LEU A 162 7.19 -11.32 0.25
C LEU A 162 8.66 -11.00 0.52
N SER A 163 9.09 -9.76 0.25
CA SER A 163 10.49 -9.36 0.40
C SER A 163 10.61 -8.06 1.20
N ASN A 164 11.61 -8.00 2.06
CA ASN A 164 11.93 -6.84 2.87
C ASN A 164 13.46 -6.73 3.03
N ARG A 165 14.02 -5.53 2.83
CA ARG A 165 15.45 -5.25 3.09
C ARG A 165 15.74 -4.80 4.53
N GLY A 166 14.71 -4.40 5.28
CA GLY A 166 14.80 -4.09 6.71
C GLY A 166 14.60 -5.32 7.60
N ALA A 167 14.49 -5.08 8.91
CA ALA A 167 14.01 -6.11 9.83
C ALA A 167 12.52 -6.37 9.56
N VAL A 168 12.15 -7.66 9.46
CA VAL A 168 10.76 -8.06 9.65
C VAL A 168 10.52 -8.01 11.14
N SER A 169 10.14 -6.84 11.65
CA SER A 169 9.66 -6.73 13.01
C SER A 169 8.24 -7.28 13.04
N THR A 170 8.03 -8.39 13.73
CA THR A 170 6.74 -8.58 14.39
C THR A 170 6.71 -7.48 15.45
N GLU A 171 6.13 -6.32 15.14
CA GLU A 171 5.77 -5.38 16.19
C GLU A 171 5.11 -6.20 17.29
N ALA A 172 5.53 -6.03 18.54
CA ALA A 172 4.91 -6.75 19.63
C ALA A 172 3.47 -6.21 19.81
N LYS A 173 2.55 -6.76 19.04
CA LYS A 173 1.10 -6.68 19.09
C LYS A 173 0.54 -7.88 18.32
N LEU A 174 -0.67 -8.31 18.68
CA LEU A 174 -1.27 -9.60 18.35
C LEU A 174 -0.98 -10.09 16.91
N PRO A 175 -0.82 -11.40 16.69
CA PRO A 175 -0.64 -11.95 15.35
C PRO A 175 -1.88 -11.64 14.51
N ASP A 176 -1.75 -10.56 13.76
CA ASP A 176 -2.77 -9.93 12.92
C ASP A 176 -2.91 -10.65 11.55
N GLU A 177 -2.39 -11.88 11.36
CA GLU A 177 -2.26 -12.47 10.01
C GLU A 177 -2.48 -13.99 9.85
N PRO A 178 -2.96 -14.45 8.66
CA PRO A 178 -3.04 -15.85 8.27
C PRO A 178 -1.66 -16.36 7.83
N LEU A 179 -0.91 -16.88 8.79
CA LEU A 179 0.17 -17.80 8.48
C LEU A 179 -0.43 -19.05 7.79
N VAL A 180 0.01 -19.46 6.58
CA VAL A 180 -0.05 -20.90 6.21
C VAL A 180 1.13 -21.57 6.87
N LEU A 181 0.94 -21.75 8.17
CA LEU A 181 1.94 -21.99 9.19
C LEU A 181 2.61 -23.38 9.10
N GLY A 182 2.16 -24.21 8.16
CA GLY A 182 2.48 -25.63 8.13
C GLY A 182 3.98 -25.93 8.06
N ASN A 183 4.66 -25.49 7.01
CA ASN A 183 6.09 -25.78 6.86
C ASN A 183 6.98 -25.01 7.86
N ILE A 184 6.56 -23.81 8.27
CA ILE A 184 7.27 -23.03 9.29
C ILE A 184 7.27 -23.78 10.65
N LEU A 185 6.18 -24.50 10.98
CA LEU A 185 6.10 -25.42 12.13
C LEU A 185 6.95 -26.68 11.97
N VAL A 186 7.05 -27.21 10.74
CA VAL A 186 7.76 -28.48 10.48
C VAL A 186 9.28 -28.35 10.65
N GLU A 187 9.86 -27.23 10.25
CA GLU A 187 11.30 -27.02 10.34
C GLU A 187 11.73 -26.62 11.76
N PHE A 188 10.93 -25.78 12.41
CA PHE A 188 11.14 -25.48 13.82
C PHE A 188 11.07 -26.78 14.65
N ALA A 189 10.11 -27.67 14.34
CA ALA A 189 10.02 -28.99 14.94
C ALA A 189 11.30 -29.83 14.73
N ASN A 190 11.89 -29.87 13.52
CA ASN A 190 13.12 -30.65 13.29
C ASN A 190 14.33 -30.12 14.09
N LYS A 191 14.49 -28.79 14.17
CA LYS A 191 15.56 -28.16 14.96
C LYS A 191 15.38 -28.37 16.47
N LEU A 192 14.14 -28.48 16.94
CA LEU A 192 13.82 -28.79 18.34
C LEU A 192 14.06 -30.26 18.66
N ILE A 193 13.72 -31.15 17.73
CA ILE A 193 14.00 -32.59 17.81
C ILE A 193 15.51 -32.84 17.93
N GLU A 194 16.33 -32.23 17.07
CA GLU A 194 17.77 -32.45 17.06
C GLU A 194 18.49 -31.86 18.29
N SER A 195 17.92 -30.79 18.87
CA SER A 195 18.44 -30.21 20.10
C SER A 195 18.17 -31.11 21.32
N ILE A 196 17.03 -31.82 21.34
CA ILE A 196 16.70 -32.85 22.35
C ILE A 196 17.66 -34.04 22.28
N ASP A 197 17.99 -34.49 21.06
CA ASP A 197 18.95 -35.57 20.84
C ASP A 197 20.32 -35.27 21.48
N LYS A 198 20.81 -34.05 21.29
CA LYS A 198 22.13 -33.63 21.82
C LYS A 198 22.17 -33.54 23.34
N ILE A 199 21.06 -33.19 24.00
CA ILE A 199 20.99 -33.13 25.47
C ILE A 199 20.91 -34.53 26.07
N ALA A 200 20.15 -35.44 25.44
CA ALA A 200 20.06 -36.82 25.86
C ALA A 200 21.43 -37.53 25.77
N ASP A 201 22.16 -37.33 24.67
CA ASP A 201 23.51 -37.89 24.49
C ASP A 201 24.54 -37.30 25.48
N ALA A 202 24.39 -36.03 25.86
CA ALA A 202 25.26 -35.39 26.84
C ALA A 202 25.08 -35.95 28.27
N LEU A 203 23.87 -36.33 28.68
CA LEU A 203 23.58 -36.95 30.00
C LEU A 203 24.01 -38.42 30.09
N GLN A 204 24.18 -39.09 28.95
CA GLN A 204 24.69 -40.45 28.89
C GLN A 204 26.21 -40.54 29.00
N LYS A 205 26.95 -39.45 28.76
CA LYS A 205 28.41 -39.43 28.95
C LYS A 205 28.76 -39.65 30.42
N ASN A 206 29.67 -40.61 30.65
CA ASN A 206 30.10 -41.09 31.96
C ASN A 206 30.70 -39.95 32.81
N ILE A 207 30.19 -39.78 34.03
CA ILE A 207 30.72 -38.83 35.02
C ILE A 207 31.77 -39.48 35.93
N GLY A 208 31.97 -40.80 35.84
CA GLY A 208 32.97 -41.55 36.59
C GLY A 208 32.82 -43.07 36.47
N VAL A 209 33.71 -43.82 37.11
CA VAL A 209 33.70 -45.29 37.18
C VAL A 209 33.45 -45.74 38.62
N GLY A 210 32.50 -46.66 38.81
CA GLY A 210 32.18 -47.24 40.11
C GLY A 210 33.21 -48.27 40.58
N ASN A 211 33.06 -48.75 41.83
CA ASN A 211 34.06 -49.56 42.57
C ASN A 211 34.38 -50.95 41.98
N LEU A 212 33.77 -51.31 40.85
CA LEU A 212 33.94 -52.57 40.12
C LEU A 212 34.19 -52.35 38.62
N GLY A 213 34.54 -51.12 38.23
CA GLY A 213 34.85 -50.77 36.84
C GLY A 213 33.62 -50.52 35.95
N ALA A 214 32.41 -50.49 36.51
CA ALA A 214 31.18 -50.21 35.78
C ALA A 214 30.92 -48.68 35.60
N PRO A 215 30.47 -48.23 34.42
CA PRO A 215 30.00 -46.86 34.14
C PRO A 215 28.88 -46.36 35.08
N VAL A 216 28.93 -45.11 35.53
CA VAL A 216 27.84 -44.46 36.28
C VAL A 216 27.27 -43.29 35.46
N THR A 217 25.98 -43.35 35.12
CA THR A 217 25.27 -42.32 34.33
C THR A 217 24.53 -41.31 35.21
N ALA A 218 24.33 -40.09 34.70
CA ALA A 218 23.97 -38.92 35.50
C ALA A 218 22.56 -38.91 36.12
N SER A 219 21.56 -39.55 35.49
CA SER A 219 20.24 -39.83 36.10
C SER A 219 19.35 -40.62 35.13
N PRO A 220 19.00 -41.88 35.41
CA PRO A 220 18.28 -42.75 34.47
C PRO A 220 16.81 -42.35 34.17
N SER A 221 16.14 -41.71 35.13
CA SER A 221 14.74 -41.31 34.98
C SER A 221 14.56 -40.20 33.92
N LEU A 222 15.46 -39.22 33.89
CA LEU A 222 15.40 -38.05 32.99
C LEU A 222 15.61 -38.39 31.49
N ILE A 223 16.40 -39.42 31.20
CA ILE A 223 16.67 -39.87 29.82
C ILE A 223 15.43 -40.54 29.21
N THR A 224 14.69 -41.26 30.05
CA THR A 224 13.45 -41.94 29.66
C THR A 224 12.38 -40.92 29.26
N GLU A 225 12.34 -39.79 29.96
CA GLU A 225 11.40 -38.71 29.68
C GLU A 225 11.71 -37.96 28.37
N LEU A 226 12.98 -37.61 28.08
CA LEU A 226 13.36 -36.90 26.83
C LEU A 226 13.04 -37.68 25.54
N LYS A 227 13.16 -39.02 25.56
CA LYS A 227 12.84 -39.86 24.40
C LYS A 227 11.35 -39.91 24.07
N LYS A 228 10.51 -39.84 25.11
CA LYS A 228 9.05 -39.78 24.94
C LYS A 228 8.65 -38.51 24.17
N ILE A 229 9.25 -37.36 24.49
CA ILE A 229 9.01 -36.06 23.84
C ILE A 229 9.39 -36.05 22.34
N GLN A 230 10.42 -36.80 21.98
CA GLN A 230 10.94 -36.82 20.61
C GLN A 230 10.06 -37.61 19.63
N ILE A 231 9.37 -38.64 20.10
CA ILE A 231 8.43 -39.46 19.32
C ILE A 231 7.18 -38.64 19.00
N ASP A 232 6.65 -37.98 20.02
CA ASP A 232 5.47 -37.13 19.91
C ASP A 232 5.66 -35.97 18.90
N LEU A 233 6.87 -35.38 18.79
CA LEU A 233 7.21 -34.33 17.80
C LEU A 233 7.32 -34.84 16.34
N LYS A 234 7.57 -36.14 16.12
CA LYS A 234 7.74 -36.73 14.78
C LYS A 234 6.42 -37.13 14.13
N GLU A 235 5.43 -37.60 14.91
CA GLU A 235 4.09 -37.94 14.40
C GLU A 235 3.30 -36.68 14.00
N ASN A 236 3.39 -35.61 14.79
CA ASN A 236 2.63 -34.37 14.56
C ASN A 236 3.10 -33.52 13.35
N LYS A 237 4.37 -33.63 12.95
CA LYS A 237 4.97 -32.97 11.77
C LYS A 237 4.24 -33.29 10.45
N ILE A 238 3.62 -34.46 10.32
CA ILE A 238 3.02 -34.95 9.06
C ILE A 238 1.69 -34.24 8.75
N ILE A 239 1.03 -33.69 9.77
CA ILE A 239 -0.28 -33.03 9.71
C ILE A 239 -0.16 -31.59 9.13
N TYR A 240 1.04 -31.03 9.08
CA TYR A 240 1.36 -29.68 8.59
C TYR A 240 2.00 -29.67 7.18
N LEU A 241 1.96 -30.84 6.53
CA LEU A 241 2.23 -31.04 5.11
C LEU A 241 0.94 -30.77 4.32
N ASP A 242 1.01 -29.96 3.27
CA ASP A 242 -0.16 -29.65 2.43
C ASP A 242 -0.79 -30.92 1.82
N ASN A 243 -2.09 -31.11 2.07
CA ASN A 243 -2.90 -32.15 1.42
C ASN A 243 -3.43 -31.63 0.07
N ASN A 244 -3.13 -32.34 -1.02
CA ASN A 244 -3.45 -31.92 -2.40
C ASN A 244 -4.96 -31.69 -2.67
N GLU A 245 -5.88 -32.19 -1.83
CA GLU A 245 -7.32 -31.99 -1.98
C GLU A 245 -7.87 -30.73 -1.25
N THR A 246 -7.08 -30.13 -0.35
CA THR A 246 -7.47 -28.97 0.47
C THR A 246 -6.67 -27.70 0.18
N ASN A 247 -5.76 -27.74 -0.80
CA ASN A 247 -5.20 -26.51 -1.38
C ASN A 247 -6.33 -25.63 -1.90
N ILE A 248 -6.10 -24.32 -1.98
CA ILE A 248 -7.05 -23.40 -2.64
C ILE A 248 -7.08 -23.78 -4.13
N ASN A 249 -7.85 -24.81 -4.47
CA ASN A 249 -8.42 -24.97 -5.79
C ASN A 249 -9.26 -23.71 -5.96
N SER A 250 -8.89 -22.88 -6.92
CA SER A 250 -9.59 -21.65 -7.26
C SER A 250 -11.02 -22.00 -7.69
N ASN A 251 -11.91 -22.24 -6.72
CA ASN A 251 -13.35 -22.20 -6.89
C ASN A 251 -13.82 -20.74 -6.78
N HIS A 252 -13.05 -19.82 -7.36
CA HIS A 252 -13.68 -18.70 -8.04
C HIS A 252 -14.42 -19.28 -9.24
N PHE A 253 -15.64 -19.75 -8.94
CA PHE A 253 -16.74 -19.55 -9.85
C PHE A 253 -16.74 -18.05 -10.20
N PHE A 254 -16.22 -17.72 -11.37
CA PHE A 254 -16.86 -16.69 -12.17
C PHE A 254 -18.31 -17.18 -12.32
N GLY A 255 -19.22 -16.62 -11.51
CA GLY A 255 -20.63 -16.94 -11.60
C GLY A 255 -21.07 -16.76 -13.05
N GLU A 256 -21.79 -17.76 -13.56
CA GLU A 256 -22.36 -17.75 -14.89
C GLU A 256 -23.30 -16.55 -15.10
N LYS A 257 -22.90 -15.64 -15.98
CA LYS A 257 -23.60 -15.35 -17.25
C LYS A 257 -22.76 -14.42 -18.13
#